data_AF-A0A6P6JAN5-F1
#
_entry.id   AF-A0A6P6JAN5-F1
#
_cell.length_a   1.000
_cell.length_b   1.000
_cell.length_c   1.000
_cell.angle_alpha   90.00
_cell.angle_beta   90.00
_cell.angle_gamma   90.00
#
_symmetry.space_group_name_H-M   'P 1'
#
loop_
_entity.id
_entity.type
_entity.pdbx_description
1 polymer ?
#
loop_
_entity_poly.entity_id
_entity_poly.type
_entity_poly.pdbx_seq_one_letter_code
_entity_poly.pdbx_strand_id
1 'polypeptide(L)'
;MSDERTKKFPFSHSPFALSQVRCFILELCQSCFFSQKVIVCLGLGRLSKRPCFILLENVKGFETSAARDALLKTLRESDYSFQEFLISPTSLGIPNSRLRYFLIAKRPPGSFSFQTSAEIMEGLPMSESPDSLTVPHNNPTSSECEREKSGTIIFKMETEQELERKRMQDSQETVRRLQDFLQEDEQDMDQYLLPPKTLLRYALLMDVVQPSFRRSVCFTKGYGHYVEGTGSVLQSCVDVELESAFKNLEQLSEADKLKQLLQLKLRYFTPREIANLMGFPADFTFPKHISVKQQYRVLGNSLNVHVVSHLIRLMISK
;
A
#
# COMPACT_ATOMS: atom_id res chain seq x y z
N MET A 1 -27.57 17.44 -54.60
CA MET A 1 -26.72 18.63 -54.38
C MET A 1 -27.49 19.56 -53.48
N SER A 2 -27.02 19.66 -52.26
CA SER A 2 -27.77 20.04 -51.06
C SER A 2 -27.71 21.54 -50.79
N ASP A 3 -28.86 22.03 -50.31
CA ASP A 3 -29.28 23.41 -50.11
C ASP A 3 -28.63 24.04 -48.86
N GLU A 4 -27.99 25.20 -49.03
CA GLU A 4 -27.27 25.94 -48.00
C GLU A 4 -28.24 26.99 -47.40
N ARG A 5 -28.77 26.73 -46.19
CA ARG A 5 -29.65 27.67 -45.48
C ARG A 5 -29.04 28.06 -44.13
N THR A 6 -28.48 29.26 -44.12
CA THR A 6 -28.01 30.03 -42.98
C THR A 6 -29.18 30.33 -42.03
N LYS A 7 -29.05 29.96 -40.75
CA LYS A 7 -29.93 30.46 -39.67
C LYS A 7 -29.07 31.09 -38.58
N LYS A 8 -29.12 32.43 -38.50
CA LYS A 8 -28.77 33.23 -37.31
C LYS A 8 -30.01 33.35 -36.44
N PHE A 9 -29.88 33.21 -35.12
CA PHE A 9 -30.77 33.77 -34.08
C PHE A 9 -30.07 33.70 -32.70
N PRO A 10 -30.49 34.49 -31.68
CA PRO A 10 -29.67 35.52 -31.08
C PRO A 10 -29.12 35.17 -29.67
N PHE A 11 -28.09 35.91 -29.26
CA PHE A 11 -27.59 35.94 -27.90
C PHE A 11 -28.64 36.56 -26.94
N SER A 12 -28.97 35.84 -25.87
CA SER A 12 -29.59 36.41 -24.67
C SER A 12 -28.80 35.98 -23.44
N HIS A 13 -28.56 36.94 -22.56
CA HIS A 13 -27.71 36.84 -21.37
C HIS A 13 -28.43 36.10 -20.22
N SER A 14 -27.80 35.06 -19.67
CA SER A 14 -28.02 34.53 -18.31
C SER A 14 -26.90 33.53 -17.94
N PRO A 15 -26.38 33.49 -16.69
CA PRO A 15 -25.05 32.95 -16.40
C PRO A 15 -25.06 31.42 -16.19
N PHE A 16 -24.76 30.69 -17.26
CA PHE A 16 -24.43 29.26 -17.19
C PHE A 16 -22.90 29.07 -17.18
N ALA A 17 -22.26 29.41 -16.05
CA ALA A 17 -20.83 29.18 -15.85
C ALA A 17 -20.62 28.00 -14.90
N LEU A 18 -20.80 26.77 -15.39
CA LEU A 18 -20.31 25.54 -14.73
C LEU A 18 -20.24 24.31 -15.65
N SER A 19 -20.69 24.36 -16.90
CA SER A 19 -20.66 23.19 -17.79
C SER A 19 -19.43 23.09 -18.72
N GLN A 20 -18.61 24.14 -18.85
CA GLN A 20 -17.45 24.11 -19.77
C GLN A 20 -16.19 23.46 -19.19
N VAL A 21 -16.09 23.26 -17.87
CA VAL A 21 -14.99 22.48 -17.27
C VAL A 21 -15.18 20.96 -17.48
N ARG A 22 -16.39 20.53 -17.86
CA ARG A 22 -16.74 19.11 -17.96
C ARG A 22 -16.36 18.45 -19.28
N CYS A 23 -16.03 19.22 -20.33
CA CYS A 23 -15.92 18.69 -21.70
C CYS A 23 -14.49 18.43 -22.19
N PHE A 24 -13.45 18.82 -21.44
CA PHE A 24 -12.04 18.50 -21.79
C PHE A 24 -11.51 17.24 -21.07
N ILE A 25 -12.36 16.58 -20.27
CA ILE A 25 -11.95 15.58 -19.27
C ILE A 25 -12.08 14.11 -19.75
N LEU A 26 -12.64 13.84 -20.94
CA LEU A 26 -12.98 12.46 -21.34
C LEU A 26 -12.12 11.81 -22.43
N GLU A 27 -11.08 12.47 -22.95
CA GLU A 27 -10.30 11.93 -24.09
C GLU A 27 -8.81 11.61 -23.82
N LEU A 28 -8.43 11.33 -22.58
CA LEU A 28 -7.09 10.83 -22.29
C LEU A 28 -7.16 9.54 -21.47
N CYS A 29 -7.05 8.44 -22.21
CA CYS A 29 -6.43 7.14 -21.92
C CYS A 29 -6.43 6.59 -20.49
N GLN A 30 -6.65 5.27 -20.35
CA GLN A 30 -6.69 4.44 -19.13
C GLN A 30 -5.49 4.54 -18.15
N SER A 31 -4.53 5.43 -18.38
CA SER A 31 -3.44 5.83 -17.48
C SER A 31 -3.85 6.90 -16.43
N CYS A 32 -5.10 7.38 -16.49
CA CYS A 32 -5.52 8.65 -15.85
C CYS A 32 -5.75 8.64 -14.32
N PHE A 33 -5.56 7.54 -13.60
CA PHE A 33 -5.69 7.55 -12.12
C PHE A 33 -4.58 8.35 -11.43
N PHE A 34 -3.41 8.47 -12.05
CA PHE A 34 -2.31 9.35 -11.59
C PHE A 34 -2.61 10.85 -11.77
N SER A 35 -3.53 11.20 -12.67
CA SER A 35 -3.64 12.57 -13.20
C SER A 35 -4.61 13.45 -12.42
N GLN A 36 -5.71 12.90 -11.88
CA GLN A 36 -6.74 13.73 -11.24
C GLN A 36 -6.27 14.44 -9.96
N LYS A 37 -5.45 13.79 -9.11
CA LYS A 37 -4.95 14.40 -7.86
C LYS A 37 -3.97 15.56 -8.12
N VAL A 38 -3.11 15.41 -9.13
CA VAL A 38 -2.09 16.41 -9.48
C VAL A 38 -2.71 17.61 -10.18
N ILE A 39 -3.69 17.39 -11.07
CA ILE A 39 -4.38 18.47 -11.80
C ILE A 39 -5.04 19.48 -10.86
N VAL A 40 -5.65 19.03 -9.76
CA VAL A 40 -6.27 19.94 -8.78
C VAL A 40 -5.21 20.85 -8.13
N CYS A 41 -4.03 20.31 -7.84
CA CYS A 41 -2.95 21.08 -7.21
C CYS A 41 -2.30 22.08 -8.19
N LEU A 42 -2.21 21.75 -9.48
CA LEU A 42 -1.69 22.68 -10.50
C LEU A 42 -2.62 23.90 -10.74
N GLY A 43 -3.87 23.83 -10.25
CA GLY A 43 -4.84 24.93 -10.31
C GLY A 43 -4.81 25.90 -9.12
N LEU A 44 -3.94 25.71 -8.12
CA LEU A 44 -3.96 26.47 -6.86
C LEU A 44 -3.91 27.99 -7.04
N GLY A 45 -3.13 28.49 -8.01
CA GLY A 45 -3.03 29.92 -8.32
C GLY A 45 -4.33 30.55 -8.83
N ARG A 46 -5.25 29.74 -9.35
CA ARG A 46 -6.53 30.17 -9.96
C ARG A 46 -7.72 30.09 -8.99
N LEU A 47 -7.52 29.56 -7.79
CA LEU A 47 -8.58 29.42 -6.80
C LEU A 47 -8.80 30.73 -6.04
N SER A 48 -10.04 31.19 -5.99
CA SER A 48 -10.45 32.36 -5.18
C SER A 48 -10.22 32.14 -3.69
N LYS A 49 -10.41 30.91 -3.21
CA LYS A 49 -10.09 30.48 -1.84
C LYS A 49 -9.16 29.28 -1.88
N ARG A 50 -7.88 29.50 -1.61
CA ARG A 50 -6.87 28.44 -1.53
C ARG A 50 -7.03 27.63 -0.23
N PRO A 51 -6.76 26.31 -0.24
CA PRO A 51 -6.81 25.48 0.96
C PRO A 51 -5.74 25.89 1.99
N CYS A 52 -5.97 25.61 3.27
CA CYS A 52 -4.94 25.82 4.30
C CYS A 52 -3.96 24.65 4.37
N PHE A 53 -4.41 23.47 3.94
CA PHE A 53 -3.75 22.19 4.11
C PHE A 53 -3.90 21.37 2.84
N ILE A 54 -2.83 20.68 2.44
CA ILE A 54 -2.85 19.71 1.34
C ILE A 54 -2.15 18.45 1.84
N LEU A 55 -2.79 17.30 1.69
CA LEU A 55 -2.17 15.99 1.86
C LEU A 55 -2.30 15.26 0.54
N LEU A 56 -1.17 14.78 0.02
CA LEU A 56 -1.11 13.98 -1.18
C LEU A 56 -0.49 12.63 -0.86
N GLU A 57 -1.12 11.57 -1.35
CA GLU A 57 -0.59 10.21 -1.35
C GLU A 57 -0.40 9.77 -2.80
N ASN A 58 0.72 9.12 -3.07
CA ASN A 58 1.05 8.53 -4.35
C ASN A 58 1.92 7.27 -4.19
N VAL A 59 2.16 6.57 -5.29
CA VAL A 59 3.05 5.40 -5.28
C VAL A 59 4.53 5.81 -5.21
N LYS A 60 5.37 4.88 -4.74
CA LYS A 60 6.83 4.98 -4.89
C LYS A 60 7.21 5.17 -6.37
N GLY A 61 8.17 6.04 -6.66
CA GLY A 61 8.57 6.45 -8.00
C GLY A 61 7.88 7.72 -8.47
N PHE A 62 6.86 8.22 -7.76
CA PHE A 62 6.28 9.54 -8.04
C PHE A 62 7.28 10.67 -7.78
N GLU A 63 8.15 10.51 -6.79
CA GLU A 63 9.17 11.47 -6.38
C GLU A 63 10.19 11.83 -7.47
N THR A 64 10.35 10.98 -8.48
CA THR A 64 11.24 11.21 -9.63
C THR A 64 10.49 11.70 -10.88
N SER A 65 9.19 11.95 -10.78
CA SER A 65 8.34 12.28 -11.92
C SER A 65 8.26 13.79 -12.20
N ALA A 66 8.10 14.16 -13.48
CA ALA A 66 7.83 15.54 -13.87
C ALA A 66 6.56 16.13 -13.23
N ALA A 67 5.57 15.27 -12.91
CA ALA A 67 4.35 15.67 -12.22
C ALA A 67 4.63 16.14 -10.78
N ARG A 68 5.58 15.49 -10.08
CA ARG A 68 6.05 15.93 -8.76
C ARG A 68 6.76 17.28 -8.86
N ASP A 69 7.63 17.46 -9.86
CA ASP A 69 8.34 18.73 -10.02
C ASP A 69 7.39 19.91 -10.29
N ALA A 70 6.38 19.68 -11.14
CA ALA A 70 5.33 20.67 -11.39
C ALA A 70 4.53 20.98 -10.12
N LEU A 71 4.15 19.96 -9.33
CA LEU A 71 3.48 20.12 -8.05
C LEU A 71 4.30 20.99 -7.08
N LEU A 72 5.58 20.66 -6.88
CA LEU A 72 6.42 21.40 -5.95
C LEU A 72 6.63 22.85 -6.39
N LYS A 73 6.79 23.08 -7.69
CA LYS A 73 6.87 24.43 -8.24
C LYS A 73 5.60 25.23 -7.90
N THR A 74 4.42 24.67 -8.15
CA THR A 74 3.15 25.34 -7.84
C THR A 74 2.96 25.60 -6.34
N LEU A 75 3.39 24.68 -5.47
CA LEU A 75 3.34 24.88 -4.02
C LEU A 75 4.23 26.04 -3.58
N ARG A 76 5.47 26.13 -4.11
CA ARG A 76 6.40 27.24 -3.82
C ARG A 76 5.84 28.58 -4.32
N GLU A 77 5.34 28.63 -5.55
CA GLU A 77 4.73 29.84 -6.14
C GLU A 77 3.43 30.27 -5.43
N SER A 78 2.81 29.36 -4.67
CA SER A 78 1.59 29.62 -3.89
C SER A 78 1.86 29.79 -2.39
N ASP A 79 3.12 29.96 -2.00
CA ASP A 79 3.61 30.18 -0.64
C ASP A 79 3.32 29.05 0.37
N TYR A 80 3.25 27.79 -0.07
CA TYR A 80 3.11 26.66 0.86
C TYR A 80 4.46 26.19 1.38
N SER A 81 4.54 25.92 2.69
CA SER A 81 5.56 25.05 3.26
C SER A 81 5.12 23.59 3.09
N PHE A 82 6.04 22.69 2.75
CA PHE A 82 5.70 21.27 2.56
C PHE A 82 6.85 20.35 2.98
N GLN A 83 6.52 19.09 3.24
CA GLN A 83 7.46 18.00 3.48
C GLN A 83 7.03 16.77 2.69
N GLU A 84 7.99 16.10 2.07
CA GLU A 84 7.81 14.85 1.33
C GLU A 84 8.25 13.65 2.18
N PHE A 85 7.60 12.50 1.99
CA PHE A 85 7.89 11.26 2.71
C PHE A 85 7.80 10.03 1.81
N LEU A 86 8.55 8.99 2.16
CA LEU A 86 8.39 7.63 1.67
C LEU A 86 8.18 6.70 2.86
N ILE A 87 6.93 6.38 3.17
CA ILE A 87 6.56 5.65 4.39
C ILE A 87 5.87 4.34 4.06
N SER A 88 6.24 3.29 4.80
CA SER A 88 5.55 2.01 4.84
C SER A 88 4.90 1.80 6.22
N PRO A 89 3.72 1.14 6.33
CA PRO A 89 3.07 0.83 7.61
C PRO A 89 3.95 0.07 8.60
N THR A 90 4.98 -0.64 8.13
CA THR A 90 6.00 -1.27 8.96
C THR A 90 6.69 -0.31 9.92
N SER A 91 6.86 0.97 9.55
CA SER A 91 7.37 2.02 10.45
C SER A 91 6.47 2.33 11.66
N LEU A 92 5.19 1.95 11.57
CA LEU A 92 4.19 2.07 12.64
C LEU A 92 3.89 0.73 13.31
N GLY A 93 4.77 -0.26 13.13
CA GLY A 93 4.62 -1.58 13.73
C GLY A 93 3.49 -2.42 13.13
N ILE A 94 3.11 -2.17 11.87
CA ILE A 94 2.09 -2.96 11.15
C ILE A 94 2.80 -3.93 10.19
N PRO A 95 2.50 -5.24 10.24
CA PRO A 95 3.19 -6.27 9.45
C PRO A 95 2.73 -6.31 7.98
N ASN A 96 2.69 -5.15 7.31
CA ASN A 96 2.38 -5.05 5.88
C ASN A 96 3.28 -4.05 5.17
N SER A 97 4.04 -4.54 4.19
CA SER A 97 4.88 -3.69 3.34
C SER A 97 4.01 -2.93 2.35
N ARG A 98 3.90 -1.60 2.51
CA ARG A 98 3.12 -0.74 1.59
C ARG A 98 3.76 0.64 1.47
N LEU A 99 4.97 0.66 0.93
CA LEU A 99 5.72 1.91 0.73
C LEU A 99 4.97 2.83 -0.24
N ARG A 100 4.70 4.06 0.21
CA ARG A 100 4.01 5.10 -0.56
C ARG A 100 4.70 6.44 -0.38
N TYR A 101 4.64 7.23 -1.44
CA TYR A 101 5.02 8.62 -1.41
C TYR A 101 3.89 9.41 -0.74
N PHE A 102 4.27 10.33 0.15
CA PHE A 102 3.36 11.30 0.72
C PHE A 102 3.95 12.70 0.62
N LEU A 103 3.08 13.70 0.50
CA LEU A 103 3.43 15.10 0.66
C LEU A 103 2.38 15.75 1.54
N ILE A 104 2.83 16.46 2.57
CA ILE A 104 1.97 17.35 3.35
C ILE A 104 2.39 18.79 3.11
N ALA A 105 1.43 19.69 2.91
CA ALA A 105 1.67 21.10 2.73
C ALA A 105 0.73 21.95 3.61
N LYS A 106 1.26 23.06 4.11
CA LYS A 106 0.59 24.01 4.99
C LYS A 106 0.81 25.43 4.47
N ARG A 107 -0.27 26.20 4.39
CA ARG A 107 -0.22 27.60 3.96
C ARG A 107 0.00 28.53 5.17
N PRO A 108 0.76 29.63 5.02
CA PRO A 108 0.87 30.69 6.02
C PRO A 108 -0.49 31.19 6.52
N PRO A 109 -0.58 31.61 7.80
CA PRO A 109 0.51 31.75 8.76
C PRO A 109 0.92 30.44 9.47
N GLY A 110 0.38 29.29 9.08
CA GLY A 110 0.71 28.02 9.72
C GLY A 110 2.10 27.49 9.35
N SER A 111 2.82 26.96 10.33
CA SER A 111 4.09 26.21 10.16
C SER A 111 3.96 24.78 10.69
N PHE A 112 4.87 23.89 10.32
CA PHE A 112 4.96 22.57 10.94
C PHE A 112 5.60 22.67 12.32
N SER A 113 5.18 21.80 13.24
CA SER A 113 5.76 21.67 14.59
C SER A 113 7.06 20.85 14.61
N PHE A 114 7.59 20.51 13.44
CA PHE A 114 8.82 19.74 13.26
C PHE A 114 9.69 20.42 12.18
N GLN A 115 10.99 20.16 12.22
CA GLN A 115 11.91 20.70 11.23
C GLN A 115 11.71 20.02 9.88
N THR A 116 11.33 20.80 8.87
CA THR A 116 11.25 20.33 7.48
C THR A 116 12.63 20.21 6.85
N SER A 117 12.80 19.26 5.94
CA SER A 117 13.98 19.03 5.14
C SER A 117 13.66 19.15 3.63
N ALA A 118 14.67 19.48 2.83
CA ALA A 118 14.58 19.39 1.38
C ALA A 118 14.58 17.94 0.86
N GLU A 119 15.06 17.00 1.69
CA GLU A 119 15.08 15.57 1.38
C GLU A 119 13.76 14.88 1.75
N ILE A 120 13.50 13.76 1.07
CA ILE A 120 12.35 12.91 1.33
C ILE A 120 12.62 12.10 2.61
N MET A 121 11.73 12.23 3.59
CA MET A 121 11.88 11.51 4.86
C MET A 121 11.38 10.06 4.74
N GLU A 122 12.19 9.10 5.14
CA GLU A 122 11.82 7.66 5.16
C GLU A 122 11.19 7.21 6.49
N GLY A 123 11.11 8.13 7.46
CA GLY A 123 10.50 7.91 8.76
C GLY A 123 9.57 9.07 9.14
N LEU A 124 8.69 8.80 10.12
CA LEU A 124 7.84 9.83 10.70
C LEU A 124 8.64 10.64 11.74
N PRO A 125 8.59 11.98 11.70
CA PRO A 125 9.23 12.81 12.71
C PRO A 125 8.59 12.54 14.08
N MET A 126 9.42 12.37 15.11
CA MET A 126 8.91 12.27 16.48
C MET A 126 8.39 13.65 16.89
N SER A 127 7.12 13.71 17.29
CA SER A 127 6.58 14.89 17.96
C SER A 127 7.28 15.01 19.31
N GLU A 128 7.98 16.12 19.55
CA GLU A 128 8.54 16.41 20.88
C GLU A 128 7.40 16.38 21.90
N SER A 129 7.39 15.35 22.73
CA SER A 129 6.69 15.32 24.00
C SER A 129 7.74 15.04 25.08
N PRO A 130 7.67 15.67 26.27
CA PRO A 130 8.82 15.75 27.18
C PRO A 130 9.20 14.45 27.89
N ASP A 131 8.55 13.33 27.59
CA ASP A 131 8.78 12.05 28.25
C ASP A 131 9.05 10.96 27.23
N SER A 132 10.31 10.80 26.82
CA SER A 132 10.81 9.53 26.30
C SER A 132 12.34 9.47 26.42
N LEU A 133 12.77 8.54 27.25
CA LEU A 133 14.15 8.17 27.52
C LEU A 133 14.89 7.82 26.22
N THR A 134 16.11 8.32 26.14
CA THR A 134 17.11 8.11 25.08
C THR A 134 17.23 6.68 24.60
N VAL A 135 17.05 6.46 23.29
CA VAL A 135 17.43 5.23 22.58
C VAL A 135 18.87 5.39 22.08
N PRO A 136 19.82 4.49 22.41
CA PRO A 136 21.15 4.56 21.85
C PRO A 136 21.17 4.06 20.39
N HIS A 137 21.77 4.85 19.51
CA HIS A 137 22.24 4.41 18.21
C HIS A 137 23.34 3.36 18.39
N ASN A 138 23.07 2.10 18.03
CA ASN A 138 24.11 1.10 17.85
C ASN A 138 24.26 0.80 16.35
N ASN A 139 25.40 1.21 15.80
CA ASN A 139 25.91 0.69 14.54
C ASN A 139 26.26 -0.79 14.73
N PRO A 140 25.98 -1.68 13.75
CA PRO A 140 26.43 -3.06 13.84
C PRO A 140 27.91 -3.15 13.48
N THR A 141 28.74 -3.49 14.47
CA THR A 141 30.09 -4.02 14.26
C THR A 141 29.94 -5.49 13.85
N SER A 142 30.51 -5.84 12.71
CA SER A 142 30.54 -7.19 12.15
C SER A 142 31.28 -8.18 13.06
N SER A 143 30.55 -9.14 13.63
CA SER A 143 31.15 -10.36 14.20
C SER A 143 30.82 -11.54 13.29
N GLU A 144 31.81 -12.07 12.60
CA GLU A 144 31.71 -13.32 11.86
C GLU A 144 31.55 -14.47 12.88
N CYS A 145 30.42 -15.16 12.80
CA CYS A 145 30.21 -16.40 13.54
C CYS A 145 29.76 -17.44 12.50
N GLU A 146 30.65 -18.38 12.21
CA GLU A 146 30.42 -19.49 11.30
C GLU A 146 29.19 -20.29 11.76
N ARG A 147 28.16 -20.42 10.91
CA ARG A 147 27.03 -21.31 11.15
C ARG A 147 26.88 -22.28 9.98
N GLU A 148 26.73 -23.53 10.37
CA GLU A 148 26.63 -24.71 9.52
C GLU A 148 25.51 -24.58 8.49
N LYS A 149 25.83 -25.00 7.26
CA LYS A 149 24.96 -24.97 6.08
C LYS A 149 23.83 -25.99 6.22
N SER A 150 22.74 -25.62 6.88
CA SER A 150 21.47 -26.32 6.71
C SER A 150 20.78 -25.74 5.47
N GLY A 151 20.87 -26.46 4.35
CA GLY A 151 20.27 -26.10 3.07
C GLY A 151 18.77 -25.85 3.23
N THR A 152 18.39 -24.56 3.31
CA THR A 152 17.01 -24.12 3.44
C THR A 152 16.41 -24.05 2.04
N ILE A 153 15.43 -24.89 1.76
CA ILE A 153 14.79 -25.04 0.44
C ILE A 153 13.80 -23.88 0.19
N ILE A 154 13.67 -23.58 -1.10
CA ILE A 154 13.34 -22.31 -1.75
C ILE A 154 11.82 -22.17 -2.00
N PHE A 155 11.16 -21.12 -1.50
CA PHE A 155 9.76 -20.77 -1.82
C PHE A 155 9.71 -19.38 -2.41
N LYS A 156 9.25 -19.26 -3.67
CA LYS A 156 9.68 -18.21 -4.62
C LYS A 156 11.15 -18.46 -4.97
N MET A 157 11.57 -18.34 -6.24
CA MET A 157 12.99 -18.42 -6.63
C MET A 157 13.78 -17.26 -6.00
N GLU A 158 13.84 -17.23 -4.68
CA GLU A 158 14.31 -16.14 -3.85
C GLU A 158 15.81 -16.29 -3.67
N THR A 159 16.48 -15.15 -3.80
CA THR A 159 17.90 -15.03 -3.52
C THR A 159 18.15 -15.20 -2.02
N GLU A 160 19.35 -15.64 -1.64
CA GLU A 160 19.76 -15.70 -0.22
C GLU A 160 19.58 -14.35 0.50
N GLN A 161 19.78 -13.25 -0.23
CA GLN A 161 19.57 -11.89 0.25
C GLN A 161 18.10 -11.61 0.58
N GLU A 162 17.15 -12.08 -0.24
CA GLU A 162 15.72 -11.91 0.02
C GLU A 162 15.26 -12.70 1.24
N LEU A 163 15.83 -13.90 1.42
CA LEU A 163 15.54 -14.74 2.58
C LEU A 163 16.07 -14.12 3.87
N GLU A 164 17.31 -13.62 3.84
CA GLU A 164 17.88 -12.90 4.98
C GLU A 164 17.07 -11.66 5.31
N ARG A 165 16.65 -10.91 4.29
CA ARG A 165 15.76 -9.76 4.45
C ARG A 165 14.44 -10.13 5.12
N LYS A 166 13.81 -11.26 4.73
CA LYS A 166 12.57 -11.75 5.37
C LYS A 166 12.81 -12.15 6.83
N ARG A 167 13.89 -12.88 7.12
CA ARG A 167 14.28 -13.23 8.49
C ARG A 167 14.48 -12.00 9.37
N MET A 168 15.18 -10.99 8.85
CA MET A 168 15.37 -9.72 9.54
C MET A 168 14.05 -8.97 9.77
N GLN A 169 13.09 -9.04 8.84
CA GLN A 169 11.77 -8.43 9.06
C GLN A 169 10.98 -9.17 10.14
N ASP A 170 10.99 -10.49 10.11
CA ASP A 170 10.28 -11.33 11.09
C ASP A 170 10.87 -11.24 12.51
N SER A 171 12.14 -10.84 12.64
CA SER A 171 12.78 -10.60 13.94
C SER A 171 12.53 -9.20 14.52
N GLN A 172 11.87 -8.28 13.80
CA GLN A 172 11.58 -6.93 14.30
C GLN A 172 10.46 -6.95 15.35
N GLU A 173 10.82 -6.97 16.64
CA GLU A 173 9.85 -7.06 17.73
C GLU A 173 8.88 -5.88 17.82
N THR A 174 9.27 -4.71 17.30
CA THR A 174 8.45 -3.50 17.21
C THR A 174 7.28 -3.64 16.22
N VAL A 175 7.31 -4.62 15.31
CA VAL A 175 6.25 -4.88 14.34
C VAL A 175 5.33 -5.96 14.87
N ARG A 176 4.02 -5.68 15.00
CA ARG A 176 3.03 -6.67 15.48
C ARG A 176 3.00 -7.93 14.60
N ARG A 177 2.46 -9.03 15.14
CA ARG A 177 2.35 -10.28 14.39
C ARG A 177 1.11 -10.26 13.51
N LEU A 178 1.11 -11.05 12.44
CA LEU A 178 -0.04 -11.16 11.54
C LEU A 178 -1.30 -11.66 12.26
N GLN A 179 -1.16 -12.59 13.21
CA GLN A 179 -2.25 -13.12 14.04
C GLN A 179 -3.10 -12.02 14.68
N ASP A 180 -2.51 -10.87 15.02
CA ASP A 180 -3.22 -9.75 15.67
C ASP A 180 -4.20 -9.04 14.72
N PHE A 181 -4.20 -9.40 13.43
CA PHE A 181 -5.04 -8.82 12.37
C PHE A 181 -5.94 -9.84 11.67
N LEU A 182 -5.79 -11.13 12.00
CA LEU A 182 -6.60 -12.21 11.43
C LEU A 182 -7.99 -12.23 12.07
N GLN A 183 -8.97 -12.79 11.35
CA GLN A 183 -10.29 -13.02 11.93
C GLN A 183 -10.26 -14.27 12.81
N GLU A 184 -10.89 -14.17 13.99
CA GLU A 184 -11.08 -15.32 14.89
C GLU A 184 -12.20 -16.27 14.39
N ASP A 185 -13.17 -15.73 13.66
CA ASP A 185 -14.29 -16.52 13.12
C ASP A 185 -13.84 -17.28 11.87
N GLU A 186 -13.88 -18.62 11.94
CA GLU A 186 -13.52 -19.52 10.85
C GLU A 186 -14.68 -19.76 9.87
N GLN A 187 -15.87 -19.17 10.10
CA GLN A 187 -17.00 -19.32 9.18
C GLN A 187 -16.63 -18.86 7.76
N ASP A 188 -17.00 -19.70 6.78
CA ASP A 188 -16.78 -19.48 5.36
C ASP A 188 -15.32 -19.25 4.95
N MET A 189 -14.33 -19.68 5.76
CA MET A 189 -12.90 -19.54 5.41
C MET A 189 -12.49 -20.42 4.22
N ASP A 190 -13.20 -21.52 3.98
CA ASP A 190 -12.93 -22.46 2.88
C ASP A 190 -12.99 -21.79 1.51
N GLN A 191 -13.80 -20.74 1.35
CA GLN A 191 -13.90 -19.99 0.08
C GLN A 191 -12.59 -19.25 -0.28
N TYR A 192 -11.71 -19.02 0.71
CA TYR A 192 -10.43 -18.34 0.52
C TYR A 192 -9.27 -19.31 0.32
N LEU A 193 -9.49 -20.63 0.45
CA LEU A 193 -8.46 -21.63 0.18
C LEU A 193 -7.99 -21.56 -1.27
N LEU A 194 -6.69 -21.77 -1.47
CA LEU A 194 -6.13 -21.79 -2.81
C LEU A 194 -6.59 -23.04 -3.57
N PRO A 195 -7.15 -22.89 -4.78
CA PRO A 195 -7.56 -24.04 -5.58
C PRO A 195 -6.38 -24.96 -5.93
N PRO A 196 -6.58 -26.28 -6.07
CA PRO A 196 -5.54 -27.24 -6.43
C PRO A 196 -4.71 -26.85 -7.66
N LYS A 197 -5.37 -26.34 -8.71
CA LYS A 197 -4.69 -25.88 -9.93
C LYS A 197 -3.76 -24.69 -9.68
N THR A 198 -4.15 -23.80 -8.77
CA THR A 198 -3.34 -22.63 -8.39
C THR A 198 -2.13 -23.06 -7.57
N LEU A 199 -2.31 -23.99 -6.62
CA LEU A 199 -1.23 -24.56 -5.81
C LEU A 199 -0.17 -25.21 -6.70
N LEU A 200 -0.57 -26.15 -7.57
CA LEU A 200 0.36 -26.87 -8.45
C LEU A 200 1.17 -25.94 -9.35
N ARG A 201 0.53 -24.90 -9.88
CA ARG A 201 1.15 -24.00 -10.85
C ARG A 201 2.03 -22.93 -10.21
N TYR A 202 1.68 -22.46 -9.02
CA TYR A 202 2.22 -21.20 -8.50
C TYR A 202 2.70 -21.26 -7.05
N ALA A 203 2.62 -22.39 -6.34
CA ALA A 203 3.08 -22.47 -4.95
C ALA A 203 4.53 -21.99 -4.80
N LEU A 204 5.41 -22.35 -5.73
CA LEU A 204 6.81 -21.91 -5.77
C LEU A 204 7.01 -20.45 -6.17
N LEU A 205 5.97 -19.65 -6.41
CA LEU A 205 6.08 -18.21 -6.71
C LEU A 205 5.42 -17.33 -5.64
N MET A 206 4.68 -17.93 -4.71
CA MET A 206 3.95 -17.20 -3.69
C MET A 206 4.85 -16.82 -2.52
N ASP A 207 4.61 -15.64 -1.97
CA ASP A 207 5.08 -15.33 -0.64
C ASP A 207 4.12 -15.95 0.39
N VAL A 208 4.53 -17.05 1.01
CA VAL A 208 3.76 -17.71 2.07
C VAL A 208 4.15 -17.14 3.43
N VAL A 209 3.16 -16.81 4.24
CA VAL A 209 3.34 -16.28 5.60
C VAL A 209 2.55 -17.09 6.62
N GLN A 210 3.00 -17.08 7.87
CA GLN A 210 2.33 -17.73 9.01
C GLN A 210 1.73 -16.69 9.96
N PRO A 211 0.75 -17.05 10.80
CA PRO A 211 0.18 -16.14 11.80
C PRO A 211 1.22 -15.49 12.73
N SER A 212 2.30 -16.22 13.05
CA SER A 212 3.39 -15.74 13.91
C SER A 212 4.32 -14.72 13.26
N PHE A 213 4.29 -14.60 11.93
CA PHE A 213 5.20 -13.72 11.18
C PHE A 213 4.86 -12.25 11.39
N ARG A 214 5.86 -11.40 11.20
CA ARG A 214 5.78 -9.93 11.39
C ARG A 214 5.89 -9.18 10.06
N ARG A 215 5.62 -9.86 8.95
CA ARG A 215 5.62 -9.29 7.61
C ARG A 215 4.56 -9.89 6.69
N SER A 216 4.18 -9.09 5.72
CA SER A 216 3.51 -9.49 4.48
C SER A 216 3.93 -8.52 3.36
N VAL A 217 3.81 -8.95 2.11
CA VAL A 217 4.03 -8.07 0.96
C VAL A 217 2.81 -7.20 0.66
N CYS A 218 2.99 -6.21 -0.22
CA CYS A 218 1.92 -5.25 -0.56
C CYS A 218 0.73 -5.94 -1.23
N PHE A 219 -0.47 -5.74 -0.68
CA PHE A 219 -1.71 -6.12 -1.37
C PHE A 219 -2.03 -5.15 -2.50
N THR A 220 -2.18 -5.67 -3.71
CA THR A 220 -2.52 -4.90 -4.92
C THR A 220 -3.98 -5.13 -5.31
N LYS A 221 -4.48 -4.30 -6.24
CA LYS A 221 -5.83 -4.46 -6.80
C LYS A 221 -6.09 -5.81 -7.48
N GLY A 222 -5.03 -6.56 -7.80
CA GLY A 222 -5.07 -7.86 -8.45
C GLY A 222 -5.12 -9.05 -7.49
N TYR A 223 -5.08 -8.81 -6.18
CA TYR A 223 -5.09 -9.88 -5.18
C TYR A 223 -6.34 -10.76 -5.29
N GLY A 224 -6.17 -12.07 -5.12
CA GLY A 224 -7.20 -13.08 -5.35
C GLY A 224 -7.54 -13.34 -6.84
N HIS A 225 -6.87 -12.65 -7.78
CA HIS A 225 -7.04 -12.89 -9.22
C HIS A 225 -5.74 -13.26 -9.92
N TYR A 226 -4.67 -12.49 -9.68
CA TYR A 226 -3.31 -12.83 -10.10
C TYR A 226 -2.52 -13.31 -8.89
N VAL A 227 -1.62 -14.27 -9.12
CA VAL A 227 -0.87 -14.90 -8.03
C VAL A 227 0.41 -14.13 -7.73
N GLU A 228 1.25 -13.93 -8.74
CA GLU A 228 2.55 -13.31 -8.55
C GLU A 228 2.45 -11.81 -8.26
N GLY A 229 3.17 -11.35 -7.23
CA GLY A 229 3.35 -9.93 -6.94
C GLY A 229 2.09 -9.19 -6.47
N THR A 230 1.03 -9.89 -6.06
CA THR A 230 -0.23 -9.24 -5.65
C THR A 230 -0.49 -9.20 -4.15
N GLY A 231 0.23 -9.99 -3.37
CA GLY A 231 0.05 -10.12 -1.92
C GLY A 231 0.61 -11.44 -1.41
N SER A 232 0.79 -11.56 -0.09
CA SER A 232 1.15 -12.82 0.55
C SER A 232 -0.07 -13.75 0.63
N VAL A 233 0.15 -15.05 0.81
CA VAL A 233 -0.89 -16.03 1.17
C VAL A 233 -0.60 -16.60 2.56
N LEU A 234 -1.65 -16.90 3.32
CA LEU A 234 -1.54 -17.35 4.70
C LEU A 234 -1.56 -18.88 4.77
N GLN A 235 -0.63 -19.47 5.52
CA GLN A 235 -0.71 -20.85 5.97
C GLN A 235 -1.65 -20.95 7.18
N SER A 236 -2.78 -21.64 7.02
CA SER A 236 -3.76 -21.80 8.11
C SER A 236 -3.43 -22.98 9.03
N CYS A 237 -2.82 -24.04 8.48
CA CYS A 237 -2.45 -25.23 9.26
C CYS A 237 -1.02 -25.08 9.77
N VAL A 238 -0.84 -24.64 11.02
CA VAL A 238 0.49 -24.36 11.60
C VAL A 238 1.23 -25.60 12.12
N ASP A 239 0.55 -26.74 12.25
CA ASP A 239 1.17 -28.02 12.68
C ASP A 239 2.12 -28.61 11.63
N VAL A 240 2.10 -28.08 10.42
CA VAL A 240 2.93 -28.52 9.30
C VAL A 240 4.06 -27.51 9.12
N GLU A 241 5.30 -27.93 9.24
CA GLU A 241 6.44 -27.05 8.97
C GLU A 241 6.47 -26.65 7.49
N LEU A 242 6.56 -25.35 7.22
CA LEU A 242 6.53 -24.80 5.86
C LEU A 242 7.69 -25.36 5.03
N GLU A 243 8.87 -25.46 5.64
CA GLU A 243 10.08 -26.00 5.04
C GLU A 243 9.88 -27.45 4.59
N SER A 244 9.20 -28.26 5.41
CA SER A 244 8.95 -29.67 5.14
C SER A 244 7.98 -29.88 3.97
N ALA A 245 6.92 -29.07 3.91
CA ALA A 245 5.86 -29.21 2.92
C ALA A 245 6.30 -28.87 1.50
N PHE A 246 7.38 -28.09 1.38
CA PHE A 246 7.91 -27.71 0.09
C PHE A 246 9.27 -28.36 -0.23
N LYS A 247 9.87 -29.08 0.72
CA LYS A 247 11.11 -29.84 0.53
C LYS A 247 10.96 -30.82 -0.63
N ASN A 248 11.89 -30.76 -1.59
CA ASN A 248 11.92 -31.64 -2.76
C ASN A 248 10.63 -31.62 -3.61
N LEU A 249 9.81 -30.56 -3.53
CA LEU A 249 8.56 -30.48 -4.29
C LEU A 249 8.77 -30.79 -5.76
N GLU A 250 9.78 -30.19 -6.40
CA GLU A 250 10.04 -30.34 -7.84
C GLU A 250 10.22 -31.81 -8.28
N GLN A 251 10.76 -32.66 -7.40
CA GLN A 251 11.06 -34.07 -7.64
C GLN A 251 9.83 -34.99 -7.52
N LEU A 252 8.73 -34.48 -6.96
CA LEU A 252 7.51 -35.25 -6.72
C LEU A 252 6.59 -35.30 -7.94
N SER A 253 5.75 -36.33 -7.99
CA SER A 253 4.62 -36.41 -8.93
C SER A 253 3.63 -35.27 -8.65
N GLU A 254 2.82 -34.86 -9.64
CA GLU A 254 1.79 -33.83 -9.41
C GLU A 254 0.80 -34.22 -8.30
N ALA A 255 0.44 -35.50 -8.20
CA ALA A 255 -0.45 -36.00 -7.16
C ALA A 255 0.18 -35.83 -5.75
N ASP A 256 1.45 -36.17 -5.61
CA ASP A 256 2.17 -36.06 -4.32
C ASP A 256 2.45 -34.60 -3.96
N LYS A 257 2.82 -33.76 -4.95
CA LYS A 257 2.95 -32.29 -4.79
C LYS A 257 1.66 -31.70 -4.23
N LEU A 258 0.53 -32.01 -4.86
CA LEU A 258 -0.76 -31.49 -4.44
C LEU A 258 -1.12 -31.99 -3.04
N LYS A 259 -0.89 -33.27 -2.75
CA LYS A 259 -1.15 -33.86 -1.43
C LYS A 259 -0.37 -33.15 -0.33
N GLN A 260 0.91 -32.84 -0.54
CA GLN A 260 1.72 -32.07 0.41
C GLN A 260 1.22 -30.64 0.56
N LEU A 261 1.00 -29.92 -0.55
CA LEU A 261 0.59 -28.51 -0.52
C LEU A 261 -0.79 -28.31 0.13
N LEU A 262 -1.71 -29.27 -0.01
CA LEU A 262 -3.02 -29.22 0.65
C LEU A 262 -2.94 -29.30 2.18
N GLN A 263 -1.90 -29.92 2.74
CA GLN A 263 -1.71 -30.02 4.20
C GLN A 263 -1.49 -28.66 4.86
N LEU A 264 -0.90 -27.70 4.12
CA LEU A 264 -0.64 -26.34 4.60
C LEU A 264 -1.92 -25.51 4.76
N LYS A 265 -3.03 -25.91 4.10
CA LYS A 265 -4.28 -25.14 4.02
C LYS A 265 -4.01 -23.67 3.66
N LEU A 266 -3.25 -23.45 2.59
CA LEU A 266 -2.93 -22.10 2.11
C LEU A 266 -4.22 -21.39 1.69
N ARG A 267 -4.41 -20.17 2.18
CA ARG A 267 -5.56 -19.32 1.84
C ARG A 267 -5.14 -17.89 1.51
N TYR A 268 -5.99 -17.19 0.77
CA TYR A 268 -5.92 -15.75 0.68
C TYR A 268 -6.30 -15.12 2.02
N PHE A 269 -5.72 -13.96 2.33
CA PHE A 269 -6.22 -13.08 3.38
C PHE A 269 -7.61 -12.59 2.99
N THR A 270 -8.57 -12.62 3.92
CA THR A 270 -9.91 -12.12 3.62
C THR A 270 -9.87 -10.60 3.39
N PRO A 271 -10.88 -10.02 2.72
CA PRO A 271 -11.00 -8.57 2.62
C PRO A 271 -11.00 -7.87 3.98
N ARG A 272 -11.57 -8.50 5.02
CA ARG A 272 -11.59 -7.94 6.37
C ARG A 272 -10.20 -7.93 7.00
N GLU A 273 -9.43 -9.00 6.85
CA GLU A 273 -8.04 -9.08 7.35
C GLU A 273 -7.12 -8.07 6.65
N ILE A 274 -7.27 -7.89 5.33
CA ILE A 274 -6.55 -6.85 4.60
C ILE A 274 -6.95 -5.46 5.09
N ALA A 275 -8.25 -5.23 5.32
CA ALA A 275 -8.74 -3.97 5.86
C ALA A 275 -8.16 -3.70 7.27
N ASN A 276 -8.01 -4.73 8.11
CA ASN A 276 -7.35 -4.62 9.42
C ASN A 276 -5.88 -4.21 9.27
N LEU A 277 -5.12 -4.87 8.37
CA LEU A 277 -3.73 -4.50 8.07
C LEU A 277 -3.60 -3.08 7.48
N MET A 278 -4.63 -2.60 6.78
CA MET A 278 -4.72 -1.23 6.27
C MET A 278 -5.19 -0.22 7.33
N GLY A 279 -5.50 -0.64 8.56
CA GLY A 279 -5.92 0.23 9.66
C GLY A 279 -7.36 0.72 9.59
N PHE A 280 -8.22 0.07 8.78
CA PHE A 280 -9.65 0.37 8.77
C PHE A 280 -10.28 -0.06 10.10
N PRO A 281 -11.26 0.70 10.60
CA PRO A 281 -11.88 0.41 11.89
C PRO A 281 -12.66 -0.92 11.85
N ALA A 282 -12.93 -1.48 13.03
CA ALA A 282 -13.58 -2.78 13.18
C ALA A 282 -15.00 -2.80 12.60
N ASP A 283 -15.70 -1.66 12.64
CA ASP A 283 -17.05 -1.46 12.11
C ASP A 283 -17.08 -1.20 10.58
N PHE A 284 -15.91 -1.08 9.92
CA PHE A 284 -15.85 -0.97 8.47
C PHE A 284 -16.42 -2.24 7.81
N THR A 285 -17.42 -2.07 6.97
CA THR A 285 -18.08 -3.16 6.25
C THR A 285 -18.30 -2.81 4.79
N PHE A 286 -18.34 -3.83 3.94
CA PHE A 286 -18.69 -3.68 2.53
C PHE A 286 -20.21 -3.82 2.35
N PRO A 287 -20.83 -3.06 1.43
CA PRO A 287 -22.21 -3.31 1.05
C PRO A 287 -22.38 -4.75 0.54
N LYS A 288 -23.47 -5.42 0.93
CA LYS A 288 -23.70 -6.86 0.67
C LYS A 288 -23.62 -7.28 -0.81
N HIS A 289 -23.87 -6.35 -1.74
CA HIS A 289 -23.84 -6.62 -3.18
C HIS A 289 -22.42 -6.54 -3.78
N ILE A 290 -21.41 -6.14 -3.00
CA ILE A 290 -20.03 -6.04 -3.47
C ILE A 290 -19.34 -7.39 -3.35
N SER A 291 -19.02 -7.99 -4.50
CA SER A 291 -18.27 -9.24 -4.58
C SER A 291 -16.88 -9.16 -3.93
N VAL A 292 -16.36 -10.28 -3.43
CA VAL A 292 -15.00 -10.40 -2.86
C VAL A 292 -13.93 -9.83 -3.82
N LYS A 293 -14.02 -10.11 -5.12
CA LYS A 293 -13.10 -9.57 -6.13
C LYS A 293 -13.12 -8.04 -6.17
N GLN A 294 -14.28 -7.42 -6.06
CA GLN A 294 -14.39 -5.96 -5.99
C GLN A 294 -13.84 -5.42 -4.67
N GLN A 295 -14.05 -6.12 -3.55
CA GLN A 295 -13.49 -5.75 -2.24
C GLN A 295 -11.96 -5.71 -2.28
N TYR A 296 -11.30 -6.75 -2.80
CA TYR A 296 -9.84 -6.76 -3.00
C TYR A 296 -9.38 -5.61 -3.91
N ARG A 297 -10.11 -5.35 -5.00
CA ARG A 297 -9.76 -4.29 -5.94
C ARG A 297 -9.76 -2.92 -5.27
N VAL A 298 -10.77 -2.61 -4.46
CA VAL A 298 -10.86 -1.30 -3.79
C VAL A 298 -9.86 -1.19 -2.64
N LEU A 299 -9.65 -2.25 -1.86
CA LEU A 299 -8.60 -2.29 -0.82
C LEU A 299 -7.20 -2.15 -1.41
N GLY A 300 -6.90 -2.85 -2.49
CA GLY A 300 -5.62 -2.78 -3.17
C GLY A 300 -5.28 -1.38 -3.69
N ASN A 301 -6.28 -0.57 -4.03
CA ASN A 301 -6.15 0.84 -4.42
C ASN A 301 -6.24 1.82 -3.23
N SER A 302 -6.52 1.33 -2.03
CA SER A 302 -6.68 2.15 -0.83
C SER A 302 -5.33 2.61 -0.25
N LEU A 303 -5.39 3.27 0.90
CA LEU A 303 -4.25 3.73 1.69
C LEU A 303 -4.19 2.99 3.04
N ASN A 304 -3.10 3.18 3.79
CA ASN A 304 -3.05 2.77 5.18
C ASN A 304 -3.55 3.93 6.07
N VAL A 305 -4.62 3.70 6.81
CA VAL A 305 -5.34 4.71 7.62
C VAL A 305 -4.45 5.25 8.74
N HIS A 306 -3.65 4.41 9.39
CA HIS A 306 -2.77 4.83 10.49
C HIS A 306 -1.65 5.76 10.02
N VAL A 307 -1.01 5.46 8.88
CA VAL A 307 0.01 6.34 8.27
C VAL A 307 -0.59 7.71 7.95
N VAL A 308 -1.73 7.73 7.25
CA VAL A 308 -2.38 9.01 6.87
C VAL A 308 -2.89 9.76 8.10
N SER A 309 -3.43 9.07 9.10
CA SER A 309 -3.84 9.71 10.36
C SER A 309 -2.67 10.39 11.06
N HIS A 310 -1.49 9.75 11.10
CA HIS A 310 -0.29 10.35 11.67
C HIS A 310 0.14 11.60 10.90
N LEU A 311 0.17 11.53 9.56
CA LEU A 311 0.48 12.69 8.71
C LEU A 311 -0.51 13.85 8.89
N ILE A 312 -1.81 13.55 9.02
CA ILE A 312 -2.83 14.57 9.33
C ILE A 312 -2.55 15.22 10.69
N ARG A 313 -2.16 14.45 11.72
CA ARG A 313 -1.79 15.01 13.03
C ARG A 313 -0.62 15.99 12.93
N LEU A 314 0.41 15.65 12.17
CA LEU A 314 1.56 16.54 11.91
C LEU A 314 1.18 17.83 11.16
N MET A 315 0.12 17.78 10.35
CA MET A 315 -0.36 18.97 9.64
C MET A 315 -1.14 19.91 10.56
N ILE A 316 -2.01 19.35 11.40
CA ILE A 316 -2.92 20.12 12.26
C ILE A 316 -2.32 20.50 13.61
N SER A 317 -1.18 19.90 14.01
CA SER A 317 -0.45 20.31 15.19
C SER A 317 -0.07 21.80 15.09
N LYS A 318 -0.11 22.46 16.24
CA LYS A 318 0.27 23.87 16.39
C LYS A 318 1.73 23.96 16.73
#